data_AF-A0A2T0VFN4-F1
#
_entry.id   AF-A0A2T0VFN4-F1
#
_cell.length_a   1.000
_cell.length_b   1.000
_cell.length_c   1.000
_cell.angle_alpha   90.00
_cell.angle_beta   90.00
_cell.angle_gamma   90.00
#
_symmetry.space_group_name_H-M   'P 1'
#
loop_
_entity.id
_entity.type
_entity.pdbx_description
1 polymer ?
#
loop_
_entity_poly.entity_id
_entity_poly.type
_entity_poly.pdbx_seq_one_letter_code
_entity_poly.pdbx_strand_id
1 'polypeptide(L)'
;MTLANAERHARVMAGLRDAGCDVRQVTLLAGRDVVVRRLRSRLETGRGWTAQQYSRVAPVLSGPQFAPHLDTTDRSVSEVADEIARIVGVELGPADPNPVRAGWRRMLVQLRHVRRG
;
A
#
# COMPACT_ATOMS: atom_id res chain seq x y z
N MET A 1 1.97 -12.91 -1.07
CA MET A 1 3.25 -12.30 -0.64
C MET A 1 4.35 -12.64 -1.63
N THR A 2 4.23 -12.09 -2.82
CA THR A 2 4.97 -12.58 -3.99
C THR A 2 5.96 -11.52 -4.51
N LEU A 3 5.74 -10.26 -4.13
CA LEU A 3 6.58 -9.12 -4.48
C LEU A 3 7.60 -8.75 -3.39
N ALA A 4 7.55 -9.41 -2.23
CA ALA A 4 8.58 -9.29 -1.19
C ALA A 4 9.88 -10.04 -1.51
N ASN A 5 10.01 -10.60 -2.72
CA ASN A 5 11.24 -11.20 -3.24
C ASN A 5 11.84 -10.22 -4.27
N ALA A 6 13.06 -9.74 -4.00
CA ALA A 6 13.75 -8.74 -4.80
C ALA A 6 13.96 -9.17 -6.27
N GLU A 7 14.30 -10.44 -6.52
CA GLU A 7 14.53 -10.94 -7.89
C GLU A 7 13.23 -11.00 -8.69
N ARG A 8 12.14 -11.43 -8.06
CA ARG A 8 10.83 -11.45 -8.72
C ARG A 8 10.32 -10.04 -8.96
N HIS A 9 10.52 -9.15 -7.98
CA HIS A 9 10.22 -7.74 -8.12
C HIS A 9 10.96 -7.12 -9.32
N ALA A 10 12.27 -7.35 -9.43
CA ALA A 10 13.07 -6.86 -10.54
C ALA A 10 12.57 -7.39 -11.90
N ARG A 11 12.23 -8.69 -12.00
CA ARG A 11 11.67 -9.27 -13.24
C ARG A 11 10.34 -8.64 -13.64
N VAL A 12 9.45 -8.39 -12.68
CA VAL A 12 8.16 -7.74 -12.97
C VAL A 12 8.38 -6.30 -13.43
N MET A 13 9.24 -5.55 -12.75
CA MET A 13 9.55 -4.16 -13.12
C MET A 13 10.22 -4.07 -14.50
N ALA A 14 11.14 -5.00 -14.81
CA ALA A 14 11.77 -5.08 -16.12
C ALA A 14 10.73 -5.37 -17.21
N GLY A 15 9.89 -6.39 -17.05
CA GLY A 15 8.87 -6.74 -18.04
C GLY A 15 7.85 -5.62 -18.29
N LEU A 16 7.50 -4.84 -17.26
CA LEU A 16 6.61 -3.68 -17.43
C LEU A 16 7.30 -2.54 -18.21
N ARG A 17 8.59 -2.30 -17.96
CA ARG A 17 9.36 -1.28 -18.70
C ARG A 17 9.57 -1.69 -20.15
N ASP A 18 9.85 -2.97 -20.40
CA ASP A 18 9.99 -3.52 -21.76
C ASP A 18 8.69 -3.41 -22.56
N ALA A 19 7.54 -3.45 -21.88
CA ALA A 19 6.22 -3.19 -22.46
C ALA A 19 5.92 -1.68 -22.66
N GLY A 20 6.89 -0.79 -22.41
CA GLY A 20 6.75 0.65 -22.59
C GLY A 20 5.97 1.37 -21.48
N CYS A 21 5.74 0.74 -20.33
CA CYS A 21 5.03 1.37 -19.22
C CYS A 21 5.98 2.22 -18.36
N ASP A 22 5.63 3.50 -18.11
CA ASP A 22 6.27 4.31 -17.04
C ASP A 22 5.75 3.85 -15.67
N VAL A 23 6.52 3.02 -14.99
CA VAL A 23 6.15 2.47 -13.68
C VAL A 23 6.88 3.22 -12.58
N ARG A 24 6.10 3.92 -11.74
CA ARG A 24 6.58 4.55 -10.51
C ARG A 24 6.11 3.73 -9.32
N GLN A 25 7.05 3.13 -8.60
CA GLN A 25 6.77 2.36 -7.40
C GLN A 25 6.83 3.24 -6.15
N VAL A 26 5.98 2.95 -5.16
CA VAL A 26 6.09 3.49 -3.80
C VAL A 26 5.76 2.37 -2.84
N THR A 27 6.63 2.15 -1.85
CA THR A 27 6.45 1.09 -0.85
C THR A 27 5.87 1.67 0.42
N LEU A 28 4.65 1.25 0.76
CA LEU A 28 3.98 1.67 1.99
C LEU A 28 4.45 0.84 3.17
N LEU A 29 5.09 1.49 4.12
CA LEU A 29 5.48 0.92 5.40
C LEU A 29 4.44 1.30 6.46
N ALA A 30 4.29 0.46 7.48
CA ALA A 30 3.47 0.74 8.65
C ALA A 30 3.98 -0.08 9.83
N GLY A 31 3.78 0.43 11.04
CA GLY A 31 4.08 -0.28 12.27
C GLY A 31 3.45 -1.67 12.33
N ARG A 32 4.14 -2.59 13.03
CA ARG A 32 3.72 -3.99 13.17
C ARG A 32 2.29 -4.12 13.70
N ASP A 33 1.96 -3.33 14.70
CA ASP A 33 0.65 -3.26 15.32
C ASP A 33 -0.44 -2.81 14.33
N VAL A 34 -0.15 -1.80 13.50
CA VAL A 34 -1.05 -1.30 12.45
C VAL A 34 -1.27 -2.37 11.38
N VAL A 35 -0.22 -3.04 10.93
CA VAL A 35 -0.32 -4.12 9.93
C VAL A 35 -1.09 -5.32 10.49
N VAL A 36 -0.80 -5.75 11.72
CA VAL A 36 -1.52 -6.84 12.38
C VAL A 36 -2.99 -6.49 12.57
N ARG A 37 -3.31 -5.25 12.99
CA ARG A 37 -4.69 -4.77 13.11
C ARG A 37 -5.43 -4.82 11.77
N ARG A 38 -4.81 -4.34 10.68
CA ARG A 38 -5.39 -4.36 9.33
C ARG A 38 -5.60 -5.79 8.82
N LEU A 39 -4.66 -6.71 9.06
CA LEU A 39 -4.79 -8.11 8.63
C LEU A 39 -5.88 -8.85 9.41
N ARG A 40 -6.01 -8.60 10.72
CA ARG A 40 -7.12 -9.12 11.53
C ARG A 40 -8.48 -8.64 11.03
N SER A 41 -8.61 -7.37 10.62
CA SER A 41 -9.87 -6.85 10.05
C SER A 41 -10.29 -7.51 8.74
N ARG A 42 -9.37 -8.20 8.06
CA ARG A 42 -9.64 -8.95 6.82
C ARG A 42 -9.93 -10.43 7.05
N LEU A 43 -10.13 -10.85 8.31
CA LEU A 43 -10.28 -12.27 8.70
C LEU A 43 -9.09 -13.15 8.27
N GLU A 44 -7.93 -12.54 7.96
CA GLU A 44 -6.67 -13.24 7.75
C GLU A 44 -6.06 -13.63 9.11
N THR A 45 -6.83 -14.41 9.87
CA THR A 45 -6.54 -14.84 11.26
C THR A 45 -5.64 -16.08 11.29
N GLY A 46 -4.53 -16.06 10.56
CA GLY A 46 -3.41 -16.93 10.86
C GLY A 46 -2.69 -16.42 12.10
N ARG A 47 -3.21 -16.67 13.31
CA ARG A 47 -2.74 -16.07 14.58
C ARG A 47 -1.23 -16.23 14.85
N GLY A 48 -0.54 -17.16 14.18
CA GLY A 48 0.94 -17.27 14.17
C GLY A 48 1.63 -16.85 12.86
N TRP A 49 0.94 -16.92 11.71
CA TRP A 49 1.52 -16.63 10.40
C TRP A 49 1.75 -15.13 10.22
N THR A 50 0.77 -14.29 10.55
CA THR A 50 0.78 -12.86 10.24
C THR A 50 1.95 -12.09 10.89
N ALA A 51 2.27 -12.42 12.15
CA ALA A 51 3.35 -11.77 12.89
C ALA A 51 4.74 -12.22 12.41
N GLN A 52 4.89 -13.51 12.08
CA GLN A 52 6.14 -14.07 11.59
C GLN A 52 6.43 -13.67 10.14
N GLN A 53 5.37 -13.44 9.35
CA GLN A 53 5.50 -12.91 8.01
C GLN A 53 5.87 -11.43 8.02
N TYR A 54 5.32 -10.64 8.94
CA TYR A 54 5.75 -9.25 9.10
C TYR A 54 7.25 -9.14 9.40
N SER A 55 7.77 -9.92 10.36
CA SER A 55 9.19 -9.87 10.70
C SER A 55 10.11 -10.35 9.57
N ARG A 56 9.63 -11.22 8.68
CA ARG A 56 10.39 -11.66 7.49
C ARG A 56 10.35 -10.64 6.34
N VAL A 57 9.19 -10.01 6.13
CA VAL A 57 8.93 -9.20 4.93
C VAL A 57 9.27 -7.74 5.14
N ALA A 58 9.00 -7.19 6.33
CA ALA A 58 9.25 -5.78 6.62
C ALA A 58 10.71 -5.36 6.40
N PRO A 59 11.73 -6.12 6.86
CA PRO A 59 13.13 -5.76 6.59
C PRO A 59 13.49 -5.78 5.10
N VAL A 60 12.91 -6.70 4.34
CA VAL A 60 13.14 -6.81 2.89
C VAL A 60 12.52 -5.62 2.17
N LEU A 61 11.30 -5.23 2.55
CA LEU A 61 10.58 -4.10 1.97
C LEU A 61 11.14 -2.74 2.40
N SER A 62 11.91 -2.66 3.49
CA SER A 62 12.66 -1.46 3.87
C SER A 62 14.00 -1.33 3.12
N GLY A 63 14.34 -2.29 2.26
CA GLY A 63 15.56 -2.27 1.47
C GLY A 63 15.53 -1.22 0.35
N PRO A 64 16.70 -0.71 -0.08
CA PRO A 64 16.80 0.36 -1.08
C PRO A 64 16.13 0.03 -2.43
N GLN A 65 16.03 -1.26 -2.79
CA GLN A 65 15.37 -1.73 -4.01
C GLN A 65 13.86 -1.45 -4.07
N PHE A 66 13.25 -1.19 -2.91
CA PHE A 66 11.82 -0.87 -2.75
C PHE A 66 11.57 0.62 -2.49
N ALA A 67 12.62 1.45 -2.51
CA ALA A 67 12.47 2.89 -2.42
C ALA A 67 11.71 3.43 -3.65
N PRO A 68 10.94 4.52 -3.49
CA PRO A 68 10.71 5.30 -2.26
C PRO A 68 9.79 4.62 -1.24
N HIS A 69 10.12 4.80 0.05
CA HIS A 69 9.33 4.29 1.17
C HIS A 69 8.44 5.39 1.75
N LEU A 70 7.21 5.04 2.12
CA LEU A 70 6.26 5.93 2.76
C LEU A 70 5.67 5.27 4.01
N ASP A 71 5.95 5.83 5.18
CA ASP A 71 5.33 5.39 6.44
C ASP A 71 3.87 5.87 6.54
N THR A 72 2.97 4.92 6.80
CA THR A 72 1.52 5.10 6.86
C THR A 72 0.94 4.78 8.25
N THR A 73 1.79 4.67 9.27
CA THR A 73 1.39 4.28 10.64
C THR A 73 0.31 5.22 11.19
N ASP A 74 0.52 6.53 11.10
CA ASP A 74 -0.38 7.56 11.63
C ASP A 74 -1.01 8.45 10.53
N ARG A 75 -0.97 8.00 9.28
CA ARG A 75 -1.52 8.75 8.14
C ARG A 75 -2.87 8.20 7.70
N SER A 76 -3.79 9.11 7.40
CA SER A 76 -5.04 8.81 6.71
C SER A 76 -4.79 8.40 5.26
N VAL A 77 -5.77 7.74 4.64
CA VAL A 77 -5.67 7.31 3.23
C VAL A 77 -5.50 8.52 2.29
N SER A 78 -6.11 9.66 2.60
CA SER A 78 -5.95 10.90 1.84
C SER A 78 -4.51 11.42 1.91
N GLU A 79 -3.95 11.52 3.10
CA GLU A 79 -2.57 12.01 3.27
C GLU A 79 -1.56 11.09 2.59
N VAL A 80 -1.81 9.78 2.58
CA VAL A 80 -0.99 8.81 1.84
C VAL A 80 -1.14 9.02 0.32
N ALA A 81 -2.34 9.25 -0.18
CA ALA A 81 -2.57 9.50 -1.60
C ALA A 81 -1.89 10.79 -2.07
N ASP A 82 -2.04 11.88 -1.31
CA ASP A 82 -1.42 13.18 -1.60
C ASP A 82 0.11 13.09 -1.58
N GLU A 83 0.66 12.32 -0.64
CA GLU A 83 2.10 12.05 -0.58
C GLU A 83 2.60 11.24 -1.77
N ILE A 84 1.90 10.16 -2.12
CA ILE A 84 2.24 9.35 -3.30
C ILE A 84 2.25 10.25 -4.54
N ALA A 85 1.21 11.06 -4.72
CA ALA A 85 1.09 11.98 -5.83
C ALA A 85 2.27 12.94 -5.93
N ARG A 86 2.72 13.49 -4.79
CA ARG A 86 3.92 14.32 -4.73
C ARG A 86 5.19 13.56 -5.09
N ILE A 87 5.37 12.34 -4.57
CA ILE A 87 6.52 11.47 -4.87
C ILE A 87 6.56 11.13 -6.36
N VAL A 88 5.41 10.84 -6.95
CA VAL A 88 5.28 10.49 -8.37
C VAL A 88 5.10 11.72 -9.26
N GLY A 89 5.16 12.95 -8.73
CA GLY A 89 5.00 14.17 -9.52
C GLY A 89 3.70 14.24 -10.34
N VAL A 90 2.62 13.66 -9.83
CA VAL A 90 1.29 13.69 -10.45
C VAL A 90 0.41 14.64 -9.65
N GLU A 91 -0.28 15.56 -10.31
CA GLU A 91 -1.30 16.37 -9.66
C GLU A 91 -2.59 15.55 -9.48
N LEU A 92 -3.00 15.32 -8.24
CA LEU A 92 -4.33 14.80 -7.96
C LEU A 92 -5.33 15.94 -8.23
N GLY A 93 -6.33 15.66 -9.05
CA GLY A 93 -7.45 16.59 -9.24
C GLY A 93 -8.08 16.95 -7.88
N PRO A 94 -8.71 18.14 -7.77
CA PRO A 94 -9.19 18.65 -6.50
C PRO A 94 -10.10 17.62 -5.82
N ALA A 95 -9.79 17.32 -4.55
CA ALA A 95 -10.70 16.58 -3.71
C ALA A 95 -12.06 17.27 -3.76
N ASP A 96 -13.11 16.48 -4.04
CA ASP A 96 -14.50 16.95 -4.15
C ASP A 96 -14.78 18.02 -3.07
N PRO A 97 -15.20 19.25 -3.43
CA PRO A 97 -15.26 20.40 -2.50
C PRO A 97 -16.20 20.19 -1.31
N ASN A 98 -16.95 19.09 -1.31
CA ASN A 98 -17.73 18.64 -0.18
C ASN A 98 -16.99 17.53 0.61
N PRO A 99 -16.34 17.86 1.74
CA PRO A 99 -15.54 16.92 2.51
C PRO A 99 -16.36 15.74 3.06
N VAL A 100 -17.67 15.95 3.27
CA VAL A 100 -18.61 14.91 3.69
C VAL A 100 -18.77 13.89 2.56
N ARG A 101 -19.13 14.31 1.34
CA ARG A 101 -19.32 13.41 0.19
C ARG A 101 -18.04 12.67 -0.20
N ALA A 102 -16.88 13.32 -0.10
CA ALA A 102 -15.58 12.67 -0.28
C ALA A 102 -15.38 11.55 0.76
N GLY A 103 -15.78 11.77 2.03
CA GLY A 103 -15.81 10.74 3.08
C GLY A 103 -16.72 9.56 2.76
N TRP A 104 -17.95 9.81 2.30
CA TRP A 104 -18.93 8.77 1.94
C TRP A 104 -18.51 7.94 0.73
N ARG A 105 -17.96 8.58 -0.32
CA ARG A 105 -17.38 7.86 -1.48
C ARG A 105 -16.22 6.96 -1.05
N ARG A 106 -15.35 7.44 -0.15
CA ARG A 106 -14.24 6.66 0.41
C ARG A 106 -14.73 5.46 1.22
N MET A 107 -15.75 5.64 2.05
CA MET A 107 -16.38 4.55 2.82
C MET A 107 -17.07 3.53 1.91
N LEU A 108 -17.72 3.97 0.82
CA LEU A 108 -18.29 3.10 -0.21
C LEU A 108 -17.24 2.28 -0.96
N VAL A 109 -16.08 2.86 -1.28
CA VAL A 109 -14.96 2.12 -1.90
C VAL A 109 -14.34 1.13 -0.91
N GLN A 110 -14.15 1.51 0.36
CA GLN A 110 -13.69 0.58 1.39
C GLN A 110 -14.68 -0.57 1.63
N LEU A 111 -15.99 -0.29 1.65
CA LEU A 111 -17.05 -1.30 1.77
C LEU A 111 -17.15 -2.20 0.53
N ARG A 112 -16.82 -1.70 -0.67
CA ARG A 112 -16.77 -2.50 -1.91
C ARG A 112 -15.67 -3.58 -1.89
N HIS A 113 -14.64 -3.43 -1.05
CA HIS A 113 -13.62 -4.47 -0.83
C HIS A 113 -13.96 -5.43 0.32
N VAL A 114 -14.97 -5.12 1.13
CA VAL A 114 -15.57 -6.08 2.07
C VAL A 114 -16.54 -6.95 1.27
N ARG A 115 -15.98 -7.87 0.48
CA ARG A 115 -16.74 -9.00 -0.05
C ARG A 115 -17.12 -9.85 1.17
N ARG A 116 -18.37 -9.74 1.62
CA ARG A 116 -18.97 -10.70 2.56
C ARG A 116 -18.83 -12.09 1.92
N GLY A 117 -17.88 -12.86 2.43
CA GLY A 117 -17.90 -14.33 2.40
C GLY A 117 -18.34 -14.78 3.78
#